data_AF-A0A820HU98-F1
#
_entry.id   AF-A0A820HU98-F1
#
_cell.length_a   1.000
_cell.length_b   1.000
_cell.length_c   1.000
_cell.angle_alpha   90.00
_cell.angle_beta   90.00
_cell.angle_gamma   90.00
#
_symmetry.space_group_name_H-M   'P 1'
#
loop_
_entity.id
_entity.type
_entity.pdbx_description
1 polymer ?
#
loop_
_entity_poly.entity_id
_entity_poly.type
_entity_poly.pdbx_seq_one_letter_code
_entity_poly.pdbx_strand_id
1 'polypeptide(L)'
;MNAVYKPLDISALNNGRLIIFWTNSEDEVTTKHRPGSGGVWSPNHFVPLVRPCETPESPRKTTIKNNKVASVRSAEFSPPPNTRKHKTSFSLTEESLSNLEINDTQRKRQERIIANEQQRKERLTADRLRKRNARENESEEQRQLRLATDRLSKRIAKENESEDQQQLRLAADQLSKSTARENESENQRRLRLSHQQKRSARKKLCRSQQRGRLLTSGKHQSDAIRSVDRQGSRRKSTEVINLQRQQQLLEKEQQVLLDQYVWPTAIPTQLKNYCLHDFSNHTSMSVLRQSTCIVCNIRAFANTMKVYALQDILNVDKLSSPTDLINIISKAQQVAQEEIDEHSNTFSLSNAVFYKKGYNIAEKTGNICQQCYSALSKDKIPMFSVANKMWIGDVPLELQQLTIAEEKL
;
A
#
# COMPACT_ATOMS: atom_id res chain seq x y z
N MET A 1 -2.10 -22.12 -38.73
CA MET A 1 -0.83 -22.38 -39.43
C MET A 1 0.26 -22.60 -38.38
N ASN A 2 0.83 -23.80 -38.30
CA ASN A 2 1.79 -24.16 -37.26
C ASN A 2 3.18 -23.63 -37.62
N ALA A 3 3.69 -22.66 -36.87
CA ALA A 3 5.08 -22.22 -36.99
C ALA A 3 5.96 -23.09 -36.09
N VAL A 4 6.78 -23.94 -36.73
CA VAL A 4 7.86 -24.70 -36.10
C VAL A 4 9.05 -23.76 -35.94
N TYR A 5 9.44 -23.45 -34.71
CA TYR A 5 10.65 -22.68 -34.43
C TYR A 5 11.88 -23.60 -34.53
N LYS A 6 12.82 -23.25 -35.43
CA LYS A 6 14.18 -23.81 -35.40
C LYS A 6 15.02 -23.01 -34.39
N PRO A 7 15.80 -23.66 -33.52
CA PRO A 7 16.78 -22.96 -32.70
C PRO A 7 17.96 -22.51 -33.56
N LEU A 8 18.42 -21.27 -33.35
CA LEU A 8 19.65 -20.73 -33.91
C LEU A 8 20.86 -21.27 -33.12
N ASP A 9 21.93 -21.57 -33.86
CA ASP A 9 23.17 -22.16 -33.36
C ASP A 9 23.83 -21.32 -32.25
N ILE A 10 24.16 -21.99 -31.15
CA ILE A 10 24.93 -21.45 -30.03
C ILE A 10 26.39 -21.74 -30.31
N SER A 11 27.11 -20.78 -30.87
CA SER A 11 28.57 -20.83 -30.90
C SER A 11 29.16 -19.48 -30.51
N ALA A 12 29.99 -19.54 -29.47
CA ALA A 12 30.85 -18.50 -28.87
C ALA A 12 30.19 -17.49 -27.91
N LEU A 13 30.09 -17.89 -26.63
CA LEU A 13 30.02 -16.98 -25.49
C LEU A 13 30.98 -17.46 -24.39
N ASN A 14 32.19 -16.89 -24.36
CA ASN A 14 33.00 -16.85 -23.16
C ASN A 14 32.42 -15.78 -22.22
N ASN A 15 32.27 -16.13 -20.93
CA ASN A 15 31.85 -15.27 -19.80
C ASN A 15 30.37 -15.29 -19.38
N GLY A 16 29.65 -16.40 -19.60
CA GLY A 16 28.57 -16.84 -18.70
C GLY A 16 27.46 -15.84 -18.37
N ARG A 17 27.20 -14.86 -19.25
CA ARG A 17 26.15 -13.86 -19.06
C ARG A 17 25.18 -13.94 -20.24
N LEU A 18 24.03 -14.54 -19.99
CA LEU A 18 22.92 -14.57 -20.92
C LEU A 18 22.32 -13.15 -20.99
N ILE A 19 22.44 -12.48 -22.12
CA ILE A 19 21.76 -11.21 -22.40
C ILE A 19 20.69 -11.52 -23.45
N ILE A 20 19.43 -11.51 -23.04
CA ILE A 20 18.29 -11.65 -23.94
C ILE A 20 17.89 -10.25 -24.39
N PHE A 21 18.06 -9.94 -25.67
CA PHE A 21 17.50 -8.74 -26.27
C PHE A 21 16.10 -9.05 -26.77
N TRP A 22 15.11 -8.27 -26.32
CA TRP A 22 13.80 -8.21 -26.93
C TRP A 22 13.77 -6.95 -27.79
N THR A 23 13.75 -7.14 -29.12
CA THR A 23 13.40 -6.06 -30.05
C THR A 23 12.11 -6.47 -30.74
N ASN A 24 11.04 -5.71 -30.50
CA ASN A 24 9.90 -5.70 -31.41
C ASN A 24 10.37 -4.92 -32.64
N SER A 25 10.74 -5.64 -33.70
CA SER A 25 10.97 -5.07 -35.02
C SER A 25 9.81 -5.47 -35.91
N GLU A 26 8.84 -4.57 -36.01
CA GLU A 26 8.12 -4.20 -37.24
C GLU A 26 7.30 -2.95 -36.90
N ASP A 27 7.93 -1.79 -37.10
CA ASP A 27 7.31 -0.52 -37.50
C ASP A 27 8.42 0.55 -37.64
N GLU A 28 9.10 0.53 -38.79
CA GLU A 28 9.80 1.70 -39.32
C GLU A 28 8.83 2.50 -40.18
N VAL A 29 8.24 3.59 -39.66
CA VAL A 29 7.96 4.81 -40.45
C VAL A 29 7.94 6.04 -39.51
N THR A 30 9.02 6.83 -39.61
CA THR A 30 9.17 8.27 -39.28
C THR A 30 8.45 8.86 -38.07
N THR A 31 9.21 9.30 -37.04
CA THR A 31 9.04 10.64 -36.44
C THR A 31 10.27 11.07 -35.65
N LYS A 32 10.55 12.37 -35.71
CA LYS A 32 11.75 13.06 -35.24
C LYS A 32 11.82 13.18 -33.71
N HIS A 33 13.06 13.17 -33.20
CA HIS A 33 13.54 13.62 -31.88
C HIS A 33 12.52 13.92 -30.76
N ARG A 34 12.52 13.06 -29.72
CA ARG A 34 12.20 13.45 -28.33
C ARG A 34 13.29 12.94 -27.38
N PRO A 35 13.84 13.78 -26.49
CA PRO A 35 14.72 13.32 -25.42
C PRO A 35 13.90 12.96 -24.18
N GLY A 36 14.22 11.81 -23.57
CA GLY A 36 13.85 11.49 -22.19
C GLY A 36 12.58 10.68 -22.01
N SER A 37 12.72 9.36 -21.88
CA SER A 37 11.89 8.49 -21.01
C SER A 37 12.37 7.04 -21.12
N GLY A 38 13.57 6.77 -20.61
CA GLY A 38 14.02 5.41 -20.33
C GLY A 38 13.42 4.92 -19.01
N GLY A 39 12.17 4.46 -19.03
CA GLY A 39 11.54 3.84 -17.86
C GLY A 39 12.09 2.44 -17.62
N VAL A 40 13.12 2.33 -16.78
CA VAL A 40 13.63 1.04 -16.30
C VAL A 40 12.69 0.52 -15.20
N TRP A 41 11.97 -0.57 -15.48
CA TRP A 41 11.23 -1.31 -14.46
C TRP A 41 12.21 -2.15 -13.62
N SER A 42 12.15 -1.98 -12.30
CA SER A 42 12.92 -2.79 -11.33
C SER A 42 12.05 -3.93 -10.78
N PRO A 43 12.46 -5.21 -10.92
CA PRO A 43 11.68 -6.36 -10.46
C PRO A 43 12.12 -6.75 -9.05
N ASN A 44 11.78 -5.97 -8.03
CA ASN A 44 12.00 -6.35 -6.63
C ASN A 44 10.89 -5.81 -5.73
N HIS A 45 9.71 -6.44 -5.80
CA HIS A 45 8.68 -6.35 -4.76
C HIS A 45 8.21 -7.78 -4.46
N PHE A 46 8.90 -8.45 -3.54
CA PHE A 46 8.36 -9.63 -2.88
C PHE A 46 7.92 -9.23 -1.47
N VAL A 47 6.62 -9.33 -1.22
CA VAL A 47 6.01 -9.22 0.10
C VAL A 47 6.00 -10.65 0.70
N PRO A 48 6.59 -10.90 1.88
CA PRO A 48 6.49 -12.21 2.51
C PRO A 48 5.10 -12.38 3.12
N LEU A 49 4.37 -13.39 2.66
CA LEU A 49 3.17 -13.90 3.34
C LEU A 49 3.62 -14.72 4.55
N VAL A 50 3.39 -14.19 5.75
CA VAL A 50 3.59 -14.89 7.02
C VAL A 50 2.41 -15.85 7.22
N ARG A 51 2.67 -17.16 7.30
CA ARG A 51 1.68 -18.14 7.79
C ARG A 51 1.65 -18.12 9.32
N PRO A 52 0.48 -18.27 9.96
CA PRO A 52 0.39 -18.45 11.40
C PRO A 52 0.94 -19.83 11.80
N CYS A 53 1.80 -19.83 12.80
CA CYS A 53 2.42 -21.00 13.41
C CYS A 53 1.39 -21.70 14.31
N GLU A 54 1.21 -23.01 14.13
CA GLU A 54 0.42 -23.84 15.04
C GLU A 54 1.10 -23.91 16.41
N THR A 55 0.31 -23.71 17.47
CA THR A 55 0.82 -23.76 18.85
C THR A 55 0.84 -25.21 19.36
N PRO A 56 1.93 -25.68 19.99
CA PRO A 56 1.93 -26.99 20.62
C PRO A 56 1.16 -26.96 21.94
N GLU A 57 0.38 -28.02 22.18
CA GLU A 57 -0.44 -28.23 23.36
C GLU A 57 0.39 -28.21 24.66
N SER A 58 -0.09 -27.43 25.63
CA SER A 58 0.44 -27.36 26.99
C SER A 58 0.00 -28.57 27.82
N PRO A 59 0.89 -29.17 28.65
CA PRO A 59 0.56 -30.34 29.44
C PRO A 59 -0.35 -30.00 30.63
N ARG A 60 -1.37 -30.84 30.80
CA ARG A 60 -2.35 -30.84 31.90
C ARG A 60 -1.66 -30.91 33.26
N LYS A 61 -1.89 -29.91 34.12
CA LYS A 61 -1.57 -29.97 35.55
C LYS A 61 -2.73 -30.60 36.32
N THR A 62 -2.41 -31.66 37.06
CA THR A 62 -3.29 -32.36 37.97
C THR A 62 -3.45 -31.61 39.31
N THR A 63 -4.64 -31.79 39.86
CA THR A 63 -5.21 -31.41 41.16
C THR A 63 -4.29 -31.47 42.37
N ILE A 64 -4.41 -30.50 43.29
CA ILE A 64 -4.59 -30.75 44.73
C ILE A 64 -5.61 -29.74 45.27
N LYS A 65 -6.75 -30.26 45.78
CA LYS A 65 -7.76 -29.53 46.55
C LYS A 65 -7.26 -29.38 47.99
N ASN A 66 -7.31 -28.18 48.54
CA ASN A 66 -7.52 -27.92 49.97
C ASN A 66 -7.71 -26.41 50.15
N ASN A 67 -8.95 -25.95 50.37
CA ASN A 67 -9.20 -25.14 51.56
C ASN A 67 -10.68 -24.88 51.86
N LYS A 68 -10.87 -24.80 53.17
CA LYS A 68 -12.09 -24.78 53.96
C LYS A 68 -13.06 -23.64 53.62
N VAL A 69 -14.33 -23.99 53.84
CA VAL A 69 -15.54 -23.18 53.83
C VAL A 69 -15.48 -22.12 54.93
N ALA A 70 -15.71 -20.86 54.56
CA ALA A 70 -16.20 -19.82 55.46
C ALA A 70 -17.50 -19.26 54.86
N SER A 71 -18.62 -19.62 55.49
CA SER A 71 -19.95 -19.13 55.14
C SER A 71 -20.12 -17.74 55.73
N VAL A 72 -20.24 -16.72 54.87
CA VAL A 72 -20.76 -15.41 55.23
C VAL A 72 -22.08 -15.25 54.48
N ARG A 73 -23.18 -15.19 55.24
CA ARG A 73 -24.52 -14.89 54.74
C ARG A 73 -24.57 -13.44 54.26
N SER A 74 -24.90 -13.25 53.00
CA SER A 74 -25.29 -11.95 52.42
C SER A 74 -26.76 -12.00 52.02
N ALA A 75 -27.45 -10.87 52.22
CA ALA A 75 -28.89 -10.71 52.08
C ALA A 75 -29.41 -11.05 50.68
N GLU A 76 -30.58 -11.69 50.66
CA GLU A 76 -31.38 -12.01 49.47
C GLU A 76 -31.71 -10.73 48.69
N PHE A 77 -31.14 -10.61 47.49
CA PHE A 77 -31.69 -9.78 46.43
C PHE A 77 -32.29 -10.70 45.38
N SER A 78 -33.59 -10.51 45.10
CA SER A 78 -34.31 -11.21 44.04
C SER A 78 -33.62 -11.00 42.68
N PRO A 79 -33.34 -12.07 41.91
CA PRO A 79 -32.73 -11.93 40.60
C PRO A 79 -33.74 -11.32 39.60
N PRO A 80 -33.28 -10.47 38.66
CA PRO A 80 -34.14 -9.93 37.60
C PRO A 80 -34.56 -11.04 36.63
N PRO A 81 -35.67 -10.84 35.88
CA PRO A 81 -36.24 -11.87 35.02
C PRO A 81 -35.25 -12.30 33.94
N ASN A 82 -35.04 -13.61 33.92
CA ASN A 82 -34.11 -14.34 33.08
C ASN A 82 -34.56 -14.30 31.62
N THR A 83 -34.18 -13.26 30.87
CA THR A 83 -34.29 -13.26 29.40
C THR A 83 -33.16 -14.13 28.85
N ARG A 84 -33.41 -15.44 28.86
CA ARG A 84 -32.55 -16.47 28.29
C ARG A 84 -32.46 -16.27 26.77
N LYS A 85 -31.59 -15.36 26.33
CA LYS A 85 -31.18 -15.30 24.93
C LYS A 85 -30.43 -16.59 24.64
N HIS A 86 -31.08 -17.47 23.86
CA HIS A 86 -30.43 -18.63 23.28
C HIS A 86 -29.16 -18.17 22.56
N LYS A 87 -28.00 -18.51 23.13
CA LYS A 87 -26.70 -18.29 22.51
C LYS A 87 -26.55 -19.37 21.45
N THR A 88 -27.16 -19.13 20.28
CA THR A 88 -26.86 -19.85 19.06
C THR A 88 -25.38 -19.59 18.78
N SER A 89 -24.54 -20.59 19.05
CA SER A 89 -23.15 -20.64 18.63
C SER A 89 -23.12 -20.78 17.11
N PHE A 90 -23.33 -19.66 16.42
CA PHE A 90 -23.16 -19.56 14.99
C PHE A 90 -21.66 -19.42 14.73
N SER A 91 -21.02 -20.51 14.32
CA SER A 91 -19.65 -20.50 13.82
C SER A 91 -19.63 -19.73 12.49
N LEU A 92 -19.49 -18.42 12.58
CA LEU A 92 -19.23 -17.59 11.41
C LEU A 92 -17.88 -18.01 10.83
N THR A 93 -17.89 -18.38 9.55
CA THR A 93 -16.68 -18.70 8.80
C THR A 93 -15.76 -17.48 8.74
N GLU A 94 -14.45 -17.68 8.62
CA GLU A 94 -13.47 -16.60 8.50
C GLU A 94 -13.80 -15.63 7.34
N GLU A 95 -14.42 -16.14 6.28
CA GLU A 95 -14.96 -15.34 5.16
C GLU A 95 -16.12 -14.42 5.57
N SER A 96 -16.94 -14.82 6.53
CA SER A 96 -18.05 -13.98 7.00
C SER A 96 -17.55 -12.80 7.84
N LEU A 97 -16.46 -12.99 8.60
CA LEU A 97 -15.82 -11.94 9.39
C LEU A 97 -15.06 -10.95 8.49
N SER A 98 -14.32 -11.44 7.50
CA SER A 98 -13.60 -10.59 6.54
C SER A 98 -14.57 -9.73 5.71
N ASN A 99 -15.69 -10.30 5.26
CA ASN A 99 -16.73 -9.55 4.55
C ASN A 99 -17.40 -8.49 5.43
N LEU A 100 -17.59 -8.75 6.73
CA LEU A 100 -18.15 -7.77 7.66
C LEU A 100 -17.19 -6.58 7.87
N GLU A 101 -15.89 -6.84 7.98
CA GLU A 101 -14.85 -5.81 8.12
C GLU A 101 -14.70 -4.96 6.86
N ILE A 102 -14.75 -5.58 5.68
CA ILE A 102 -14.71 -4.86 4.40
C ILE A 102 -15.94 -3.95 4.26
N ASN A 103 -17.12 -4.43 4.62
CA ASN A 103 -18.34 -3.62 4.57
C ASN A 103 -18.32 -2.46 5.58
N ASP A 104 -17.82 -2.69 6.79
CA ASP A 104 -17.73 -1.63 7.81
C ASP A 104 -16.69 -0.55 7.45
N THR A 105 -15.57 -0.95 6.85
CA THR A 105 -14.56 -0.01 6.34
C THR A 105 -15.07 0.80 5.14
N GLN A 106 -15.79 0.18 4.22
CA GLN A 106 -16.43 0.87 3.10
C GLN A 106 -17.52 1.84 3.58
N ARG A 107 -18.38 1.43 4.52
CA ARG A 107 -19.41 2.30 5.11
C ARG A 107 -18.78 3.51 5.78
N LYS A 108 -17.79 3.29 6.66
CA LYS A 108 -17.02 4.38 7.31
C LYS A 108 -16.40 5.31 6.28
N ARG A 109 -15.88 4.79 5.16
CA ARG A 109 -15.31 5.60 4.08
C ARG A 109 -16.36 6.48 3.41
N GLN A 110 -17.53 5.93 3.06
CA GLN A 110 -18.65 6.69 2.51
C GLN A 110 -19.12 7.78 3.47
N GLU A 111 -19.25 7.46 4.76
CA GLU A 111 -19.57 8.43 5.81
C GLU A 111 -18.53 9.56 5.87
N ARG A 112 -17.23 9.31 5.64
CA ARG A 112 -16.22 10.39 5.63
C ARG A 112 -16.34 11.31 4.41
N ILE A 113 -16.79 10.77 3.28
CA ILE A 113 -16.95 11.53 2.03
C ILE A 113 -18.16 12.45 2.14
N ILE A 114 -19.23 11.98 2.77
CA ILE A 114 -20.49 12.72 2.92
C ILE A 114 -20.44 13.70 4.12
N ALA A 115 -19.59 13.43 5.12
CA ALA A 115 -19.49 14.25 6.33
C ALA A 115 -19.20 15.72 6.02
N ASN A 116 -19.93 16.62 6.67
CA ASN A 116 -19.69 18.05 6.56
C ASN A 116 -18.38 18.45 7.29
N GLU A 117 -17.88 19.65 7.00
CA GLU A 117 -16.61 20.13 7.58
C GLU A 117 -16.65 20.23 9.12
N GLN A 118 -17.82 20.51 9.70
CA GLN A 118 -17.99 20.58 11.15
C GLN A 118 -17.88 19.19 11.81
N GLN A 119 -18.58 18.19 11.28
CA GLN A 119 -18.50 16.79 11.69
C GLN A 119 -17.08 16.24 11.49
N ARG A 120 -16.40 16.65 10.41
CA ARG A 120 -14.99 16.31 10.20
C ARG A 120 -14.12 16.89 11.32
N LYS A 121 -14.31 18.16 11.69
CA LYS A 121 -13.58 18.82 12.78
C LYS A 121 -13.85 18.12 14.11
N GLU A 122 -15.10 17.86 14.46
CA GLU A 122 -15.49 17.16 15.69
C GLU A 122 -14.91 15.74 15.76
N ARG A 123 -14.91 15.01 14.65
CA ARG A 123 -14.27 13.70 14.58
C ARG A 123 -12.75 13.79 14.81
N LEU A 124 -12.09 14.78 14.22
CA LEU A 124 -10.64 14.98 14.40
C LEU A 124 -10.30 15.45 15.83
N THR A 125 -11.12 16.28 16.46
CA THR A 125 -10.93 16.68 17.86
C THR A 125 -11.13 15.50 18.80
N ALA A 126 -12.16 14.67 18.56
CA ALA A 126 -12.39 13.44 19.31
C ALA A 126 -11.22 12.44 19.17
N ASP A 127 -10.68 12.24 17.95
CA ASP A 127 -9.53 11.37 17.72
C ASP A 127 -8.26 11.88 18.42
N ARG A 128 -8.02 13.21 18.38
CA ARG A 128 -6.91 13.84 19.13
C ARG A 128 -7.05 13.63 20.63
N LEU A 129 -8.27 13.76 21.17
CA LEU A 129 -8.54 13.55 22.60
C LEU A 129 -8.30 12.10 23.00
N ARG A 130 -8.81 11.13 22.22
CA ARG A 130 -8.56 9.69 22.46
C ARG A 130 -7.07 9.36 22.43
N LYS A 131 -6.33 9.86 21.44
CA LYS A 131 -4.86 9.66 21.35
C LYS A 131 -4.11 10.30 22.51
N ARG A 132 -4.56 11.47 22.99
CA ARG A 132 -3.99 12.11 24.18
C ARG A 132 -4.20 11.22 25.41
N ASN A 133 -5.44 10.83 25.68
CA ASN A 133 -5.77 10.01 26.85
C ASN A 133 -5.07 8.64 26.79
N ALA A 134 -4.93 8.05 25.60
CA ALA A 134 -4.17 6.81 25.42
C ALA A 134 -2.69 7.01 25.80
N ARG A 135 -2.06 8.11 25.34
CA ARG A 135 -0.66 8.43 25.65
C ARG A 135 -0.42 8.77 27.12
N GLU A 136 -1.39 9.40 27.78
CA GLU A 136 -1.32 9.71 29.21
C GLU A 136 -1.38 8.44 30.08
N ASN A 137 -2.08 7.42 29.60
CA ASN A 137 -2.22 6.13 30.27
C ASN A 137 -1.23 5.06 29.78
N GLU A 138 -0.27 5.40 28.91
CA GLU A 138 0.77 4.47 28.44
C GLU A 138 1.71 4.11 29.61
N SER A 139 1.99 2.82 29.78
CA SER A 139 3.13 2.39 30.61
C SER A 139 4.46 2.80 29.95
N GLU A 140 5.54 2.92 30.73
CA GLU A 140 6.85 3.29 30.18
C GLU A 140 7.34 2.28 29.13
N GLU A 141 7.07 0.98 29.31
CA GLU A 141 7.40 -0.05 28.32
C GLU A 141 6.65 0.14 27.00
N GLN A 142 5.33 0.38 27.05
CA GLN A 142 4.53 0.68 25.87
C GLN A 142 5.00 1.96 25.16
N ARG A 143 5.36 2.98 25.95
CA ARG A 143 5.91 4.23 25.43
C ARG A 143 7.25 4.00 24.71
N GLN A 144 8.15 3.22 25.29
CA GLN A 144 9.43 2.87 24.65
C GLN A 144 9.22 2.06 23.38
N LEU A 145 8.31 1.07 23.39
CA LEU A 145 7.95 0.29 22.21
C LEU A 145 7.40 1.19 21.10
N ARG A 146 6.45 2.08 21.41
CA ARG A 146 5.89 3.04 20.43
C ARG A 146 6.96 3.97 19.86
N LEU A 147 7.87 4.47 20.69
CA LEU A 147 8.98 5.32 20.23
C LEU A 147 9.98 4.53 19.37
N ALA A 148 10.23 3.25 19.67
CA ALA A 148 11.07 2.37 18.88
C ALA A 148 10.46 2.09 17.51
N THR A 149 9.15 1.77 17.46
CA THR A 149 8.42 1.58 16.19
C THR A 149 8.40 2.87 15.37
N ASP A 150 8.15 4.03 15.98
CA ASP A 150 8.17 5.32 15.29
C ASP A 150 9.54 5.63 14.68
N ARG A 151 10.64 5.27 15.37
CA ARG A 151 12.01 5.43 14.86
C ARG A 151 12.28 4.50 13.67
N LEU A 152 11.82 3.25 13.74
CA LEU A 152 11.98 2.27 12.67
C LEU A 152 11.21 2.70 11.42
N SER A 153 9.93 3.08 11.56
CA SER A 153 9.11 3.57 10.44
C SER A 153 9.72 4.82 9.80
N LYS A 154 10.26 5.75 10.59
CA LYS A 154 10.96 6.94 10.04
C LYS A 154 12.26 6.58 9.32
N ARG A 155 12.97 5.53 9.73
CA ARG A 155 14.17 5.06 9.04
C ARG A 155 13.79 4.48 7.68
N ILE A 156 12.83 3.56 7.66
CA ILE A 156 12.32 2.93 6.43
C ILE A 156 11.80 3.99 5.46
N ALA A 157 11.01 4.97 5.95
CA ALA A 157 10.51 6.06 5.12
C ALA A 157 11.64 6.86 4.46
N LYS A 158 12.73 7.14 5.19
CA LYS A 158 13.90 7.86 4.66
C LYS A 158 14.75 7.03 3.69
N GLU A 159 14.85 5.73 3.93
CA GLU A 159 15.58 4.81 3.02
C GLU A 159 14.84 4.67 1.68
N ASN A 160 13.52 4.84 1.68
CA ASN A 160 12.67 4.77 0.49
C ASN A 160 12.36 6.16 -0.13
N GLU A 161 12.97 7.24 0.35
CA GLU A 161 12.81 8.59 -0.25
C GLU A 161 13.42 8.60 -1.66
N SER A 162 12.71 9.19 -2.63
CA SER A 162 13.34 9.58 -3.89
C SER A 162 14.31 10.75 -3.66
N GLU A 163 15.24 10.97 -4.59
CA GLU A 163 16.20 12.08 -4.47
C GLU A 163 15.51 13.45 -4.34
N ASP A 164 14.46 13.70 -5.13
CA ASP A 164 13.66 14.93 -5.05
C ASP A 164 12.98 15.08 -3.69
N GLN A 165 12.40 14.01 -3.15
CA GLN A 165 11.79 14.02 -1.81
C GLN A 165 12.83 14.31 -0.72
N GLN A 166 14.02 13.75 -0.86
CA GLN A 166 15.14 14.00 0.04
C GLN A 166 15.57 15.47 -0.01
N GLN A 167 15.69 16.06 -1.21
CA GLN A 167 16.03 17.47 -1.39
C GLN A 167 14.96 18.38 -0.78
N LEU A 168 13.68 18.13 -1.04
CA LEU A 168 12.56 18.89 -0.46
C LEU A 168 12.56 18.80 1.08
N ARG A 169 12.78 17.62 1.66
CA ARG A 169 12.86 17.45 3.11
C ARG A 169 14.04 18.22 3.71
N LEU A 170 15.21 18.20 3.06
CA LEU A 170 16.38 18.94 3.51
C LEU A 170 16.17 20.46 3.41
N ALA A 171 15.55 20.96 2.34
CA ALA A 171 15.20 22.36 2.19
C ALA A 171 14.22 22.82 3.28
N ALA A 172 13.18 22.02 3.57
CA ALA A 172 12.23 22.30 4.64
C ALA A 172 12.89 22.32 6.03
N ASP A 173 13.81 21.40 6.30
CA ASP A 173 14.59 21.34 7.55
C ASP A 173 15.54 22.55 7.69
N GLN A 174 16.14 23.03 6.60
CA GLN A 174 16.93 24.26 6.60
C GLN A 174 16.08 25.49 6.89
N LEU A 175 14.92 25.62 6.21
CA LEU A 175 14.00 26.73 6.42
C LEU A 175 13.48 26.76 7.86
N SER A 176 13.06 25.62 8.40
CA SER A 176 12.60 25.50 9.80
C SER A 176 13.70 25.89 10.81
N LYS A 177 14.97 25.56 10.53
CA LYS A 177 16.08 25.98 11.38
C LYS A 177 16.38 27.47 11.25
N SER A 178 16.21 28.08 10.08
CA SER A 178 16.38 29.53 9.90
C SER A 178 15.32 30.28 10.69
N THR A 179 14.05 29.92 10.49
CA THR A 179 12.92 30.58 11.17
C THR A 179 12.98 30.37 12.69
N ALA A 180 13.40 29.20 13.16
CA ALA A 180 13.63 28.99 14.59
C ALA A 180 14.73 29.90 15.15
N ARG A 181 15.82 30.14 14.40
CA ARG A 181 16.92 31.03 14.82
C ARG A 181 16.54 32.50 14.78
N GLU A 182 15.74 32.91 13.81
CA GLU A 182 15.23 34.29 13.71
C GLU A 182 14.30 34.61 14.88
N ASN A 183 13.53 33.64 15.36
CA ASN A 183 12.61 33.78 16.49
C ASN A 183 13.24 33.41 17.86
N GLU A 184 14.54 33.12 17.93
CA GLU A 184 15.23 32.83 19.19
C GLU A 184 15.27 34.10 20.06
N SER A 185 14.91 33.97 21.35
CA SER A 185 15.21 35.04 22.31
C SER A 185 16.72 35.14 22.55
N GLU A 186 17.21 36.30 22.97
CA GLU A 186 18.65 36.52 23.21
C GLU A 186 19.24 35.52 24.23
N ASN A 187 18.48 35.15 25.26
CA ASN A 187 18.89 34.12 26.22
C ASN A 187 19.01 32.73 25.57
N GLN A 188 18.06 32.34 24.72
CA GLN A 188 18.12 31.07 23.97
C GLN A 188 19.31 31.05 23.01
N ARG A 189 19.56 32.17 22.32
CA ARG A 189 20.71 32.33 21.42
C ARG A 189 22.04 32.17 22.15
N ARG A 190 22.21 32.82 23.31
CA ARG A 190 23.40 32.69 24.17
C ARG A 190 23.62 31.25 24.64
N LEU A 191 22.56 30.58 25.10
CA LEU A 191 22.62 29.18 25.52
C LEU A 191 23.02 28.26 24.35
N ARG A 192 22.44 28.44 23.17
CA ARG A 192 22.77 27.68 21.96
C ARG A 192 24.25 27.86 21.56
N LEU A 193 24.74 29.09 21.54
CA LEU A 193 26.14 29.40 21.21
C LEU A 193 27.11 28.80 22.25
N SER A 194 26.81 28.91 23.54
CA SER A 194 27.58 28.27 24.61
C SER A 194 27.65 26.74 24.41
N HIS A 195 26.51 26.10 24.12
CA HIS A 195 26.48 24.67 23.82
C HIS A 195 27.28 24.31 22.56
N GLN A 196 27.21 25.13 21.51
CA GLN A 196 27.96 24.94 20.29
C GLN A 196 29.47 25.03 20.53
N GLN A 197 29.93 25.99 21.33
CA GLN A 197 31.33 26.14 21.74
C GLN A 197 31.81 24.91 22.52
N LYS A 198 31.06 24.47 23.54
CA LYS A 198 31.38 23.26 24.32
C LYS A 198 31.47 22.00 23.45
N ARG A 199 30.52 21.81 22.51
CA ARG A 199 30.55 20.67 21.57
C ARG A 199 31.76 20.74 20.64
N SER A 200 32.11 21.93 20.16
CA SER A 200 33.26 22.14 19.28
C SER A 200 34.58 21.88 20.00
N ALA A 201 34.73 22.35 21.23
CA ALA A 201 35.88 22.07 22.09
C ALA A 201 36.04 20.56 22.35
N ARG A 202 34.96 19.87 22.71
CA ARG A 202 34.96 18.41 22.92
C ARG A 202 35.35 17.65 21.65
N LYS A 203 34.84 18.05 20.47
CA LYS A 203 35.23 17.44 19.19
C LYS A 203 36.71 17.64 18.88
N LYS A 204 37.26 18.84 19.14
CA LYS A 204 38.70 19.11 18.97
C LYS A 204 39.55 18.24 19.90
N LEU A 205 39.14 18.10 21.16
CA LEU A 205 39.81 17.24 22.14
C LEU A 205 39.78 15.75 21.74
N CYS A 206 38.64 15.22 21.30
CA CYS A 206 38.58 13.83 20.81
C CYS A 206 39.46 13.62 19.57
N ARG A 207 39.48 14.59 18.63
CA ARG A 207 40.33 14.50 17.44
C ARG A 207 41.82 14.56 17.78
N SER A 208 42.23 15.39 18.74
CA SER A 208 43.63 15.46 19.17
C SER A 208 44.06 14.18 19.90
N GLN A 209 43.19 13.60 20.74
CA GLN A 209 43.45 12.31 21.39
C GLN A 209 43.56 11.15 20.38
N GLN A 210 42.71 11.12 19.35
CA GLN A 210 42.80 10.13 18.27
C GLN A 210 44.08 10.29 17.44
N ARG A 211 44.49 11.53 17.11
CA ARG A 211 45.74 11.80 16.40
C ARG A 211 47.00 11.50 17.24
N GLY A 212 46.97 11.80 18.54
CA GLY A 212 48.06 11.51 19.46
C GLY A 212 48.30 10.00 19.65
N ARG A 213 47.24 9.18 19.62
CA ARG A 213 47.37 7.70 19.65
C ARG A 213 47.98 7.12 18.38
N LEU A 214 47.75 7.73 17.21
CA LEU A 214 48.31 7.26 15.94
C LEU A 214 49.80 7.61 15.76
N LEU A 215 50.28 8.70 16.39
CA LEU A 215 51.68 9.16 16.27
C LEU A 215 52.63 8.57 17.32
N THR A 216 52.13 7.99 18.41
CA THR A 216 52.94 7.42 19.50
C THR A 216 53.12 5.90 19.41
N SER A 217 52.60 5.26 18.35
CA SER A 217 52.75 3.81 18.10
C SER A 217 54.02 3.44 17.32
N GLY A 218 54.92 4.39 17.04
CA GLY A 218 56.07 4.14 16.16
C GLY A 218 57.27 5.03 16.43
N LYS A 219 57.85 4.93 17.63
CA LYS A 219 59.31 5.02 17.90
C LYS A 219 59.57 5.12 19.40
N HIS A 220 60.44 4.23 19.86
CA HIS A 220 61.03 4.11 21.19
C HIS A 220 61.16 5.40 22.00
N GLN A 221 60.73 5.37 23.27
CA GLN A 221 61.47 5.97 24.37
C GLN A 221 61.54 4.98 25.54
N SER A 222 62.70 4.32 25.58
CA SER A 222 63.34 3.77 26.75
C SER A 222 63.68 4.88 27.75
N ASP A 223 63.46 4.57 29.03
CA ASP A 223 64.23 5.04 30.20
C ASP A 223 64.16 6.52 30.63
N ALA A 224 63.01 6.98 31.16
CA ALA A 224 63.01 8.09 32.15
C ALA A 224 61.72 8.29 32.99
N ILE A 225 60.65 7.50 32.83
CA ILE A 225 59.41 7.68 33.65
C ILE A 225 59.01 6.34 34.26
N ARG A 226 59.79 5.88 35.22
CA ARG A 226 59.64 4.57 35.86
C ARG A 226 59.36 4.71 37.36
N SER A 227 58.39 5.52 37.77
CA SER A 227 57.88 5.40 39.17
C SER A 227 56.44 5.86 39.43
N VAL A 228 55.82 6.74 38.61
CA VAL A 228 54.43 7.20 38.89
C VAL A 228 53.35 6.54 38.00
N ASP A 229 53.74 5.93 36.87
CA ASP A 229 52.78 5.48 35.85
C ASP A 229 52.43 3.98 35.89
N ARG A 230 52.84 3.26 36.95
CA ARG A 230 52.53 1.82 37.10
C ARG A 230 51.08 1.54 37.53
N GLN A 231 50.35 2.53 38.04
CA GLN A 231 48.94 2.36 38.43
C GLN A 231 47.94 2.81 37.34
N GLY A 232 48.28 3.81 36.52
CA GLY A 232 47.43 4.29 35.42
C GLY A 232 47.45 3.40 34.18
N SER A 233 48.59 2.78 33.88
CA SER A 233 48.75 1.90 32.71
C SER A 233 48.03 0.55 32.86
N ARG A 234 47.96 0.00 34.09
CA ARG A 234 47.16 -1.21 34.38
C ARG A 234 45.67 -1.00 34.13
N ARG A 235 45.10 0.17 34.50
CA ARG A 235 43.66 0.47 34.29
C ARG A 235 43.29 0.58 32.81
N LYS A 236 44.13 1.23 31.99
CA LYS A 236 43.92 1.35 30.54
C LYS A 236 44.08 0.01 29.81
N SER A 237 44.99 -0.85 30.28
CA SER A 237 45.15 -2.21 29.73
C SER A 237 43.92 -3.08 30.03
N THR A 238 43.36 -3.03 31.24
CA THR A 238 42.11 -3.75 31.56
C THR A 238 40.91 -3.23 30.77
N GLU A 239 40.78 -1.93 30.51
CA GLU A 239 39.69 -1.38 29.68
C GLU A 239 39.78 -1.85 28.22
N VAL A 240 40.98 -1.89 27.64
CA VAL A 240 41.18 -2.39 26.26
C VAL A 240 40.86 -3.88 26.17
N ILE A 241 41.29 -4.68 27.16
CA ILE A 241 40.96 -6.11 27.22
C ILE A 241 39.46 -6.33 27.39
N ASN A 242 38.77 -5.51 28.21
CA ASN A 242 37.32 -5.60 28.38
C ASN A 242 36.55 -5.22 27.11
N LEU A 243 36.99 -4.18 26.39
CA LEU A 243 36.41 -3.78 25.11
C LEU A 243 36.59 -4.86 24.04
N GLN A 244 37.79 -5.46 23.96
CA GLN A 244 38.06 -6.54 23.02
C GLN A 244 37.23 -7.78 23.35
N ARG A 245 37.06 -8.10 24.64
CA ARG A 245 36.18 -9.19 25.08
C ARG A 245 34.72 -8.92 24.76
N GLN A 246 34.26 -7.68 24.90
CA GLN A 246 32.89 -7.29 24.54
C GLN A 246 32.65 -7.35 23.04
N GLN A 247 33.62 -6.97 22.21
CA GLN A 247 33.55 -7.14 20.75
C GLN A 247 33.47 -8.62 20.37
N GLN A 248 34.30 -9.48 20.97
CA GLN A 248 34.24 -10.93 20.74
C GLN A 248 32.91 -11.55 21.17
N LEU A 249 32.29 -11.04 22.25
CA LEU A 249 30.96 -11.49 22.67
C LEU A 249 29.89 -11.06 21.66
N LEU A 250 29.93 -9.82 21.17
CA LEU A 250 29.00 -9.33 20.15
C LEU A 250 29.17 -10.05 18.80
N GLU A 251 30.40 -10.34 18.39
CA GLU A 251 30.68 -11.14 17.19
C GLU A 251 30.17 -12.57 17.35
N LYS A 252 30.36 -13.19 18.52
CA LYS A 252 29.80 -14.51 18.82
C LYS A 252 28.28 -14.49 18.84
N GLU A 253 27.66 -13.45 19.41
CA GLU A 253 26.19 -13.30 19.40
C GLU A 253 25.67 -13.11 17.97
N GLN A 254 26.33 -12.30 17.14
CA GLN A 254 25.98 -12.17 15.72
C GLN A 254 26.17 -13.49 14.98
N GLN A 255 27.24 -14.23 15.26
CA GLN A 255 27.48 -15.53 14.67
C GLN A 255 26.40 -16.53 15.09
N VAL A 256 26.01 -16.58 16.36
CA VAL A 256 24.90 -17.41 16.85
C VAL A 256 23.58 -17.03 16.19
N LEU A 257 23.32 -15.74 15.97
CA LEU A 257 22.12 -15.28 15.25
C LEU A 257 22.14 -15.68 13.78
N LEU A 258 23.30 -15.62 13.12
CA LEU A 258 23.49 -16.05 11.75
C LEU A 258 23.38 -17.59 11.62
N ASP A 259 23.92 -18.32 12.58
CA ASP A 259 23.86 -19.79 12.63
C ASP A 259 22.43 -20.28 12.97
N GLN A 260 21.66 -19.51 13.75
CA GLN A 260 20.23 -19.76 13.97
C GLN A 260 19.37 -19.35 12.77
N TYR A 261 19.87 -18.48 11.89
CA TYR A 261 19.16 -18.05 10.71
C TYR A 261 19.26 -19.13 9.63
N VAL A 262 18.39 -20.13 9.75
CA VAL A 262 18.18 -21.07 8.65
C VAL A 262 17.54 -20.31 7.51
N TRP A 263 18.30 -20.13 6.42
CA TRP A 263 17.75 -19.58 5.19
C TRP A 263 16.51 -20.40 4.81
N PRO A 264 15.37 -19.76 4.46
CA PRO A 264 14.18 -20.47 4.03
C PRO A 264 14.57 -21.51 2.99
N THR A 265 14.14 -22.75 3.20
CA THR A 265 14.36 -23.83 2.24
C THR A 265 13.85 -23.37 0.87
N ALA A 266 14.62 -23.66 -0.18
CA ALA A 266 14.24 -23.29 -1.53
C ALA A 266 12.79 -23.72 -1.81
N ILE A 267 11.98 -22.80 -2.31
CA ILE A 267 10.57 -23.07 -2.62
C ILE A 267 10.52 -24.21 -3.64
N PRO A 268 9.74 -25.28 -3.39
CA PRO A 268 9.60 -26.37 -4.34
C PRO A 268 9.25 -25.85 -5.74
N THR A 269 9.96 -26.34 -6.76
CA THR A 269 9.79 -25.90 -8.16
C THR A 269 8.36 -26.05 -8.66
N GLN A 270 7.65 -27.09 -8.19
CA GLN A 270 6.23 -27.31 -8.50
C GLN A 270 5.36 -26.16 -8.00
N LEU A 271 5.56 -25.70 -6.75
CA LEU A 271 4.80 -24.59 -6.19
C LEU A 271 5.13 -23.28 -6.90
N LYS A 272 6.41 -23.06 -7.23
CA LYS A 272 6.83 -21.89 -8.01
C LYS A 272 6.14 -21.84 -9.37
N ASN A 273 6.12 -22.97 -10.10
CA ASN A 273 5.47 -23.06 -11.41
C ASN A 273 3.95 -22.88 -11.31
N TYR A 274 3.33 -23.45 -10.28
CA TYR A 274 1.91 -23.24 -10.00
C TYR A 274 1.60 -21.75 -9.78
N CYS A 275 2.34 -21.07 -8.89
CA CYS A 275 2.13 -19.65 -8.62
C CYS A 275 2.36 -18.77 -9.86
N LEU A 276 3.36 -19.09 -10.69
CA LEU A 276 3.62 -18.35 -11.93
C LEU A 276 2.51 -18.56 -12.96
N HIS A 277 2.03 -19.79 -13.10
CA HIS A 277 0.91 -20.10 -13.99
C HIS A 277 -0.39 -19.43 -13.50
N ASP A 278 -0.66 -19.50 -12.20
CA ASP A 278 -1.80 -18.85 -11.58
C ASP A 278 -1.77 -17.33 -11.75
N PHE A 279 -0.61 -16.71 -11.49
CA PHE A 279 -0.39 -15.29 -11.75
C PHE A 279 -0.62 -14.96 -13.23
N SER A 280 0.01 -15.71 -14.15
CA SER A 280 -0.14 -15.50 -15.58
C SER A 280 -1.59 -15.60 -16.05
N ASN A 281 -2.37 -16.51 -15.46
CA ASN A 281 -3.80 -16.65 -15.76
C ASN A 281 -4.59 -15.44 -15.26
N HIS A 282 -4.34 -14.99 -14.03
CA HIS A 282 -5.00 -13.83 -13.43
C HIS A 282 -4.59 -12.49 -14.06
N THR A 283 -3.38 -12.41 -14.64
CA THR A 283 -2.88 -11.24 -15.35
C THR A 283 -3.01 -11.36 -16.88
N SER A 284 -3.67 -12.42 -17.36
CA SER A 284 -3.89 -12.60 -18.79
C SER A 284 -4.74 -11.44 -19.34
N MET A 285 -4.47 -11.03 -20.58
CA MET A 285 -5.22 -9.95 -21.23
C MET A 285 -6.72 -10.25 -21.34
N SER A 286 -7.13 -11.52 -21.35
CA SER A 286 -8.54 -11.91 -21.34
C SER A 286 -9.22 -11.61 -20.00
N VAL A 287 -8.54 -11.84 -18.88
CA VAL A 287 -9.06 -11.55 -17.53
C VAL A 287 -9.04 -10.06 -17.23
N LEU A 288 -7.97 -9.37 -17.63
CA LEU A 288 -7.83 -7.93 -17.45
C LEU A 288 -8.64 -7.12 -18.49
N ARG A 289 -9.22 -7.76 -19.50
CA ARG A 289 -10.03 -7.10 -20.52
C ARG A 289 -11.18 -6.37 -19.85
N GLN A 290 -11.20 -5.06 -20.01
CA GLN A 290 -12.34 -4.25 -19.61
C GLN A 290 -13.34 -4.17 -20.75
N SER A 291 -14.62 -4.14 -20.40
CA SER A 291 -15.71 -3.93 -21.32
C SER A 291 -16.67 -2.90 -20.73
N THR A 292 -17.34 -2.17 -21.61
CA THR A 292 -18.26 -1.10 -21.23
C THR A 292 -19.67 -1.65 -21.20
N CYS A 293 -20.42 -1.37 -20.15
CA CYS A 293 -21.82 -1.76 -20.11
C CYS A 293 -22.64 -0.91 -21.09
N ILE A 294 -23.40 -1.58 -21.97
CA ILE A 294 -24.27 -0.94 -22.96
C ILE A 294 -25.42 -0.14 -22.32
N VAL A 295 -25.80 -0.44 -21.07
CA VAL A 295 -26.93 0.21 -20.40
C VAL A 295 -26.52 1.42 -19.56
N CYS A 296 -25.41 1.33 -18.83
CA CYS A 296 -24.97 2.36 -17.89
C CYS A 296 -23.58 2.97 -18.13
N ASN A 297 -22.91 2.59 -19.22
CA ASN A 297 -21.55 3.05 -19.59
C ASN A 297 -20.44 2.76 -18.57
N ILE A 298 -20.71 1.99 -17.50
CA ILE A 298 -19.67 1.60 -16.54
C ILE A 298 -18.71 0.63 -17.21
N ARG A 299 -17.41 0.90 -17.09
CA ARG A 299 -16.33 -0.03 -17.45
C ARG A 299 -16.14 -1.02 -16.31
N ALA A 300 -16.26 -2.31 -16.60
CA ALA A 300 -15.93 -3.39 -15.67
C ALA A 300 -15.16 -4.49 -16.38
N PHE A 301 -14.59 -5.41 -15.61
CA PHE A 301 -13.90 -6.58 -16.17
C PHE A 301 -14.88 -7.45 -16.95
N ALA A 302 -14.44 -7.94 -18.11
CA ALA A 302 -15.28 -8.72 -19.03
C ALA A 302 -15.86 -9.98 -18.38
N ASN A 303 -15.15 -10.60 -17.44
CA ASN A 303 -15.63 -11.76 -16.67
C ASN A 303 -16.84 -11.46 -15.75
N THR A 304 -17.09 -10.18 -15.42
CA THR A 304 -18.25 -9.74 -14.63
C THR A 304 -19.41 -9.24 -15.49
N MET A 305 -19.20 -9.12 -16.79
CA MET A 305 -20.21 -8.72 -17.77
C MET A 305 -20.83 -9.96 -18.40
N LYS A 306 -22.10 -9.84 -18.76
CA LYS A 306 -22.79 -10.85 -19.57
C LYS A 306 -23.05 -10.29 -20.95
N VAL A 307 -22.75 -11.08 -21.98
CA VAL A 307 -23.02 -10.75 -23.38
C VAL A 307 -24.45 -11.19 -23.70
N TYR A 308 -25.27 -10.28 -24.21
CA TYR A 308 -26.63 -10.57 -24.66
C TYR A 308 -26.81 -10.10 -26.11
N ALA A 309 -27.56 -10.86 -26.91
CA ALA A 309 -28.10 -10.29 -28.14
C ALA A 309 -29.09 -9.18 -27.78
N LEU A 310 -29.17 -8.13 -28.58
CA LEU A 310 -30.03 -6.98 -28.25
C LEU A 310 -31.52 -7.36 -28.09
N GLN A 311 -31.98 -8.37 -28.85
CA GLN A 311 -33.35 -8.88 -28.72
C GLN A 311 -33.60 -9.69 -27.42
N ASP A 312 -32.56 -10.21 -26.77
CA ASP A 312 -32.68 -11.07 -25.59
C ASP A 312 -32.57 -10.29 -24.27
N ILE A 313 -32.42 -8.96 -24.35
CA ILE A 313 -32.37 -8.11 -23.17
C ILE A 313 -33.76 -8.10 -22.53
N LEU A 314 -33.82 -8.47 -21.25
CA LEU A 314 -35.08 -8.50 -20.50
C LEU A 314 -35.62 -7.08 -20.26
N ASN A 315 -36.94 -6.90 -20.42
CA ASN A 315 -37.67 -5.67 -20.12
C ASN A 315 -37.07 -4.42 -20.79
N VAL A 316 -36.71 -4.52 -22.09
CA VAL A 316 -36.15 -3.41 -22.89
C VAL A 316 -37.04 -2.17 -22.88
N ASP A 317 -38.36 -2.34 -22.76
CA ASP A 317 -39.32 -1.24 -22.68
C ASP A 317 -39.08 -0.31 -21.48
N LYS A 318 -38.41 -0.79 -20.41
CA LYS A 318 -38.00 0.05 -19.27
C LYS A 318 -36.82 0.95 -19.59
N LEU A 319 -36.06 0.61 -20.63
CA LEU A 319 -34.98 1.44 -21.17
C LEU A 319 -35.50 2.42 -22.23
N SER A 320 -36.81 2.44 -22.49
CA SER A 320 -37.41 3.43 -23.37
C SER A 320 -37.22 4.83 -22.80
N SER A 321 -36.63 5.70 -23.62
CA SER A 321 -36.38 7.08 -23.26
C SER A 321 -37.59 7.96 -23.63
N PRO A 322 -37.84 9.07 -22.90
CA PRO A 322 -38.78 10.09 -23.36
C PRO A 322 -38.51 10.50 -24.81
N THR A 323 -39.58 10.77 -25.57
CA THR A 323 -39.54 11.13 -27.00
C THR A 323 -38.60 12.30 -27.27
N ASP A 324 -38.52 13.27 -26.36
CA ASP A 324 -37.63 14.43 -26.47
C ASP A 324 -36.15 14.03 -26.57
N LEU A 325 -35.72 13.08 -25.75
CA LEU A 325 -34.35 12.56 -25.77
C LEU A 325 -34.09 11.73 -27.01
N ILE A 326 -35.06 10.93 -27.47
CA ILE A 326 -34.95 10.18 -28.74
C ILE A 326 -34.77 11.15 -29.91
N ASN A 327 -35.50 12.27 -29.91
CA ASN A 327 -35.39 13.30 -30.93
C ASN A 327 -34.03 14.00 -30.89
N ILE A 328 -33.50 14.30 -29.70
CA ILE A 328 -32.16 14.89 -29.56
C ILE A 328 -31.08 13.92 -30.06
N ILE A 329 -31.13 12.65 -29.64
CA ILE A 329 -30.17 11.62 -30.08
C ILE A 329 -30.26 11.41 -31.59
N SER A 330 -31.47 11.30 -32.15
CA SER A 330 -31.67 11.14 -33.59
C SER A 330 -31.11 12.33 -34.37
N LYS A 331 -31.33 13.57 -33.90
CA LYS A 331 -30.75 14.77 -34.51
C LYS A 331 -29.23 14.77 -34.44
N ALA A 332 -28.66 14.43 -33.28
CA ALA A 332 -27.21 14.32 -33.12
C ALA A 332 -26.61 13.26 -34.04
N GLN A 333 -27.30 12.13 -34.22
CA GLN A 333 -26.90 11.07 -35.15
C GLN A 333 -26.99 11.49 -36.62
N GLN A 334 -27.99 12.28 -37.00
CA GLN A 334 -28.12 12.79 -38.37
C GLN A 334 -26.99 13.76 -38.72
N VAL A 335 -26.62 14.65 -37.79
CA VAL A 335 -25.48 15.56 -37.97
C VAL A 335 -24.17 14.78 -38.09
N ALA A 336 -23.99 13.74 -37.26
CA ALA A 336 -22.80 12.88 -37.27
C ALA A 336 -22.78 11.82 -38.40
N GLN A 337 -23.72 11.83 -39.35
CA GLN A 337 -23.64 10.97 -40.54
C GLN A 337 -22.89 11.64 -41.70
N GLU A 338 -22.72 12.96 -41.68
CA GLU A 338 -21.99 13.71 -42.71
C GLU A 338 -20.49 13.80 -42.42
N GLU A 339 -20.08 13.62 -41.16
CA GLU A 339 -18.70 13.41 -40.73
C GLU A 339 -18.68 12.15 -39.87
N ILE A 340 -17.82 11.17 -40.16
CA ILE A 340 -17.71 9.89 -39.42
C ILE A 340 -17.17 10.19 -38.03
N ASP A 341 -18.01 10.75 -37.17
CA ASP A 341 -17.60 11.19 -35.86
C ASP A 341 -17.79 10.04 -34.87
N GLU A 342 -16.66 9.52 -34.40
CA GLU A 342 -16.55 8.57 -33.29
C GLU A 342 -17.09 9.12 -31.96
N HIS A 343 -17.56 10.37 -31.94
CA HIS A 343 -17.86 11.13 -30.75
C HIS A 343 -19.23 10.83 -30.12
N SER A 344 -20.22 10.37 -30.89
CA SER A 344 -21.53 10.01 -30.30
C SER A 344 -21.43 8.70 -29.51
N ASN A 345 -21.55 8.82 -28.18
CA ASN A 345 -21.41 7.69 -27.26
C ASN A 345 -22.70 6.85 -27.12
N THR A 346 -23.82 7.25 -27.72
CA THR A 346 -25.14 6.62 -27.54
C THR A 346 -25.86 6.33 -28.86
N PHE A 347 -26.71 5.31 -28.86
CA PHE A 347 -27.61 5.00 -29.97
C PHE A 347 -28.97 4.53 -29.49
N SER A 348 -29.99 4.68 -30.34
CA SER A 348 -31.35 4.20 -30.09
C SER A 348 -31.62 2.94 -30.90
N LEU A 349 -32.23 1.93 -30.27
CA LEU A 349 -32.78 0.76 -30.95
C LEU A 349 -34.11 0.38 -30.29
N SER A 350 -35.16 0.20 -31.09
CA SER A 350 -36.50 -0.18 -30.61
C SER A 350 -37.02 0.73 -29.48
N ASN A 351 -36.83 2.05 -29.63
CA ASN A 351 -37.13 3.09 -28.64
C ASN A 351 -36.30 3.05 -27.34
N ALA A 352 -35.40 2.09 -27.18
CA ALA A 352 -34.47 2.02 -26.05
C ALA A 352 -33.14 2.69 -26.39
N VAL A 353 -32.54 3.37 -25.41
CA VAL A 353 -31.27 4.07 -25.58
C VAL A 353 -30.13 3.30 -24.93
N PHE A 354 -29.06 3.13 -25.70
CA PHE A 354 -27.89 2.31 -25.37
C PHE A 354 -26.59 3.09 -25.60
N TYR A 355 -25.52 2.69 -24.92
CA TYR A 355 -24.18 3.23 -25.14
C TYR A 355 -23.44 2.46 -26.22
N LYS A 356 -22.96 3.16 -27.26
CA LYS A 356 -22.26 2.61 -28.43
C LYS A 356 -21.01 1.83 -28.04
N LYS A 357 -20.26 2.30 -27.04
CA LYS A 357 -19.02 1.66 -26.53
C LYS A 357 -19.24 0.25 -25.95
N GLY A 358 -20.46 -0.07 -25.52
CA GLY A 358 -20.81 -1.39 -25.00
C GLY A 358 -21.40 -2.33 -26.05
N TYR A 359 -21.60 -1.86 -27.28
CA TYR A 359 -22.25 -2.58 -28.37
C TYR A 359 -21.23 -3.13 -29.37
N ASN A 360 -21.32 -4.42 -29.65
CA ASN A 360 -20.53 -5.09 -30.68
C ASN A 360 -21.34 -5.15 -31.98
N ILE A 361 -20.95 -4.33 -32.97
CA ILE A 361 -21.64 -4.19 -34.25
C ILE A 361 -21.62 -5.51 -35.04
N ALA A 362 -20.50 -6.24 -35.01
CA ALA A 362 -20.31 -7.45 -35.81
C ALA A 362 -21.26 -8.58 -35.37
N GLU A 363 -21.45 -8.72 -34.06
CA GLU A 363 -22.25 -9.80 -33.46
C GLU A 363 -23.68 -9.37 -33.12
N LYS A 364 -23.99 -8.06 -33.19
CA LYS A 364 -25.23 -7.46 -32.69
C LYS A 364 -25.49 -7.81 -31.21
N THR A 365 -24.42 -7.87 -30.42
CA THR A 365 -24.44 -8.18 -29.00
C THR A 365 -24.04 -6.97 -28.15
N GLY A 366 -24.51 -6.92 -26.91
CA GLY A 366 -24.17 -5.90 -25.94
C GLY A 366 -23.68 -6.49 -24.63
N ASN A 367 -22.68 -5.85 -24.01
CA ASN A 367 -22.20 -6.22 -22.68
C ASN A 367 -23.09 -5.56 -21.61
N ILE A 368 -23.66 -6.35 -20.69
CA ILE A 368 -24.48 -5.86 -19.58
C ILE A 368 -23.82 -6.22 -18.25
N CYS A 369 -23.64 -5.22 -17.39
CA CYS A 369 -23.08 -5.44 -16.06
C CYS A 369 -24.10 -6.13 -15.14
N GLN A 370 -23.58 -6.86 -14.15
CA GLN A 370 -24.42 -7.61 -13.21
C GLN A 370 -25.47 -6.73 -12.51
N GLN A 371 -25.17 -5.45 -12.23
CA GLN A 371 -26.12 -4.52 -11.61
C GLN A 371 -27.29 -4.18 -12.53
N CYS A 372 -27.01 -3.83 -13.80
CA CYS A 372 -28.05 -3.53 -14.78
C CYS A 372 -28.89 -4.78 -15.07
N TYR A 373 -28.26 -5.94 -15.22
CA TYR A 373 -28.96 -7.20 -15.40
C TYR A 373 -29.87 -7.54 -14.21
N SER A 374 -29.38 -7.36 -12.99
CA SER A 374 -30.16 -7.61 -11.77
C SER A 374 -31.33 -6.64 -11.59
N ALA A 375 -31.22 -5.42 -12.09
CA ALA A 375 -32.32 -4.45 -12.09
C ALA A 375 -33.36 -4.79 -13.16
N LEU A 376 -32.92 -5.07 -14.39
CA LEU A 376 -33.80 -5.44 -15.51
C LEU A 376 -34.58 -6.72 -15.23
N SER A 377 -33.94 -7.75 -14.66
CA SER A 377 -34.60 -8.99 -14.24
C SER A 377 -35.66 -8.81 -13.16
N LYS A 378 -35.63 -7.68 -12.42
CA LYS A 378 -36.62 -7.32 -11.40
C LYS A 378 -37.65 -6.31 -11.90
N ASP A 379 -37.73 -6.10 -13.21
CA ASP A 379 -38.57 -5.09 -13.87
C ASP A 379 -38.32 -3.65 -13.38
N LYS A 380 -37.06 -3.35 -13.03
CA LYS A 380 -36.63 -2.03 -12.55
C LYS A 380 -35.69 -1.35 -13.54
N ILE A 381 -35.83 -0.03 -13.69
CA ILE A 381 -34.91 0.80 -14.45
C ILE A 381 -33.56 0.84 -13.72
N PRO A 382 -32.44 0.48 -14.36
CA PRO A 382 -31.13 0.58 -13.73
C PRO A 382 -30.79 2.03 -13.36
N MET A 383 -30.28 2.23 -12.14
CA MET A 383 -30.05 3.56 -11.54
C MET A 383 -29.21 4.50 -12.43
N PHE A 384 -28.18 3.96 -13.08
CA PHE A 384 -27.26 4.70 -13.94
C PHE A 384 -27.54 4.51 -15.43
N SER A 385 -28.73 4.02 -15.79
CA SER A 385 -29.11 3.92 -17.20
C SER A 385 -29.41 5.30 -17.78
N VAL A 386 -29.19 5.46 -19.10
CA VAL A 386 -29.59 6.66 -19.84
C VAL A 386 -31.08 6.96 -19.66
N ALA A 387 -31.89 5.90 -19.66
CA ALA A 387 -33.35 5.97 -19.47
C ALA A 387 -33.76 6.60 -18.14
N ASN A 388 -32.92 6.52 -17.10
CA ASN A 388 -33.20 7.12 -15.80
C ASN A 388 -32.86 8.63 -15.74
N LYS A 389 -32.88 9.33 -16.89
CA LYS A 389 -32.53 10.77 -17.01
C LYS A 389 -31.12 11.12 -16.51
N MET A 390 -30.23 10.13 -16.42
CA MET A 390 -28.83 10.31 -16.02
C MET A 390 -27.92 10.63 -17.23
N TRP A 391 -28.51 11.02 -18.36
CA TRP A 391 -27.75 11.51 -19.50
C TRP A 391 -27.23 12.92 -19.19
N ILE A 392 -25.92 13.04 -19.02
CA ILE A 392 -25.25 14.31 -18.74
C ILE A 392 -25.03 15.12 -20.05
N GLY A 393 -25.40 14.57 -21.20
CA GLY A 393 -25.04 15.10 -22.51
C GLY A 393 -23.66 14.60 -22.97
N ASP A 394 -23.21 15.09 -24.11
CA ASP A 394 -21.83 14.86 -24.55
C ASP A 394 -20.88 15.69 -23.67
N VAL A 395 -19.72 15.10 -23.37
CA VAL A 395 -18.66 15.79 -22.64
C VAL A 395 -18.19 16.95 -23.55
N PRO A 396 -18.20 18.21 -23.09
CA PRO A 396 -17.70 19.35 -23.86
C PRO A 396 -16.30 19.07 -24.42
N LEU A 397 -16.01 19.54 -25.64
CA LEU A 397 -14.74 19.31 -26.35
C LEU A 397 -13.52 19.67 -25.49
N GLU A 398 -13.66 20.70 -24.65
CA GLU A 398 -12.64 21.18 -23.73
C GLU A 398 -12.29 20.15 -22.64
N LEU A 399 -13.25 19.30 -22.26
CA LEU A 399 -13.08 18.27 -21.25
C LEU A 399 -12.69 16.90 -21.84
N GLN A 400 -12.84 16.71 -23.15
CA GLN A 400 -12.52 15.43 -23.81
C GLN A 400 -11.01 15.14 -23.87
N GLN A 401 -10.16 16.16 -23.75
CA GLN A 401 -8.70 16.04 -23.86
C GLN A 401 -7.97 15.97 -22.50
N LEU A 402 -8.71 15.91 -21.39
CA LEU A 402 -8.09 15.81 -20.07
C LEU A 402 -7.39 14.46 -19.90
N THR A 403 -6.16 14.49 -19.38
CA THR A 403 -5.44 13.28 -18.99
C THR A 403 -6.16 12.58 -17.83
N ILE A 404 -5.97 11.26 -17.66
CA ILE A 404 -6.60 10.49 -16.56
C ILE A 404 -6.33 11.12 -15.17
N ALA A 405 -5.19 11.81 -15.02
CA ALA A 405 -4.85 12.53 -13.80
C ALA A 405 -5.74 13.77 -13.61
N GLU A 406 -6.01 14.51 -14.68
CA GLU A 406 -6.87 15.70 -14.67
C GLU A 406 -8.35 15.35 -14.54
N GLU A 407 -8.81 14.24 -15.12
CA GLU A 407 -10.20 13.75 -14.92
C GLU A 407 -10.51 13.38 -13.46
N LYS A 408 -9.48 13.16 -12.63
CA LYS A 408 -9.61 12.68 -11.24
C LYS A 408 -9.26 13.72 -10.17
N LEU A 409 -8.83 14.92 -10.56
CA LEU A 409 -8.61 16.06 -9.67
C LEU A 409 -9.91 16.84 -9.50
#